data_AF-A0A0N8RAU5-F1
#
_entry.id   AF-A0A0N8RAU5-F1
#
_cell.length_a   1.000
_cell.length_b   1.000
_cell.length_c   1.000
_cell.angle_alpha   90.00
_cell.angle_beta   90.00
_cell.angle_gamma   90.00
#
_symmetry.space_group_name_H-M   'P 1'
#
loop_
_entity.id
_entity.type
_entity.pdbx_description
1 polymer ?
#
loop_
_entity_poly.entity_id
_entity_poly.type
_entity_poly.pdbx_seq_one_letter_code
_entity_poly.pdbx_strand_id
1 'polypeptide(L)'
;GVNKTIDIKAGVAKVFHDEAPELVAILEKVNLPIDLLNQNLGRMAKERIESPKLAKIFLKEHPEVWHKWVSEDAAKKVDASL
;
A
#
# COMPACT_ATOMS: atom_id res chain seq x y z
N GLY A 1 25.22 10.19 -6.11
CA GLY A 1 24.52 9.55 -4.98
C GLY A 1 23.62 8.48 -5.56
N VAL A 2 23.58 7.28 -4.96
CA VAL A 2 22.68 6.20 -5.41
C VAL A 2 21.25 6.74 -5.51
N ASN A 3 20.60 6.51 -6.65
CA ASN A 3 19.20 6.82 -6.80
C ASN A 3 18.41 5.91 -5.84
N LYS A 4 17.77 6.50 -4.83
CA LYS A 4 17.05 5.77 -3.78
C LYS A 4 15.60 5.47 -4.16
N THR A 5 15.18 5.74 -5.40
CA THR A 5 13.84 5.40 -5.87
C THR A 5 13.77 3.89 -6.15
N ILE A 6 13.31 3.14 -5.15
CA ILE A 6 12.88 1.74 -5.31
C ILE A 6 11.38 1.79 -5.62
N ASP A 7 10.98 1.17 -6.73
CA ASP A 7 9.57 1.03 -7.09
C ASP A 7 9.07 -0.38 -6.76
N ILE A 8 7.91 -0.44 -6.10
CA ILE A 8 7.18 -1.68 -5.95
C ILE A 8 6.61 -2.09 -7.31
N LYS A 9 6.79 -3.35 -7.70
CA LYS A 9 6.20 -3.95 -8.90
C LYS A 9 5.22 -5.04 -8.50
N ALA A 10 3.97 -4.91 -8.94
CA ALA A 10 2.94 -5.93 -8.77
C ALA A 10 2.85 -6.78 -10.05
N GLY A 11 3.11 -8.08 -9.93
CA GLY A 11 2.89 -9.03 -11.01
C GLY A 11 1.50 -9.65 -10.89
N VAL A 12 0.74 -9.67 -11.99
CA VAL A 12 -0.58 -10.31 -12.08
C VAL A 12 -0.64 -11.29 -13.24
N ALA A 13 -1.50 -12.30 -13.14
CA ALA A 13 -1.78 -13.20 -14.26
C ALA A 13 -2.45 -12.42 -15.41
N LYS A 14 -2.15 -12.78 -16.67
CA LYS A 14 -2.74 -12.11 -17.84
C LYS A 14 -4.27 -12.11 -17.83
N VAL A 15 -4.89 -13.24 -17.48
CA VAL A 15 -6.35 -13.35 -17.40
C VAL A 15 -6.93 -12.37 -16.37
N PHE A 16 -6.29 -12.26 -15.19
CA PHE A 16 -6.70 -11.29 -14.18
C PHE A 16 -6.55 -9.84 -14.66
N HIS A 17 -5.45 -9.56 -15.38
CA HIS A 17 -5.22 -8.25 -15.97
C HIS A 17 -6.35 -7.85 -16.92
N ASP A 18 -6.77 -8.78 -17.78
CA ASP A 18 -7.76 -8.52 -18.82
C ASP A 18 -9.19 -8.47 -18.27
N GLU A 19 -9.52 -9.29 -17.26
CA GLU A 19 -10.89 -9.45 -16.75
C GLU A 19 -11.22 -8.53 -15.56
N ALA A 20 -10.22 -8.00 -14.85
CA ALA A 20 -10.43 -7.17 -13.66
C ALA A 20 -9.72 -5.80 -13.75
N PRO A 21 -9.99 -4.96 -14.78
CA PRO A 21 -9.28 -3.71 -15.01
C PRO A 21 -9.38 -2.72 -13.84
N GLU A 22 -10.48 -2.73 -13.08
CA GLU A 22 -10.63 -1.88 -11.90
C GLU A 22 -9.65 -2.27 -10.77
N LEU A 23 -9.41 -3.56 -10.57
CA LEU A 23 -8.45 -4.05 -9.57
C LEU A 23 -7.01 -3.85 -10.03
N VAL A 24 -6.75 -4.01 -11.33
CA VAL A 24 -5.44 -3.70 -11.94
C VAL A 24 -5.09 -2.23 -11.73
N ALA A 25 -6.03 -1.32 -11.97
CA ALA A 25 -5.82 0.12 -11.79
C ALA A 25 -5.46 0.51 -10.35
N ILE A 26 -5.89 -0.28 -9.35
CA ILE A 26 -5.44 -0.11 -7.96
C ILE A 26 -3.99 -0.60 -7.83
N LEU A 27 -3.70 -1.82 -8.28
CA LEU A 27 -2.37 -2.43 -8.18
C LEU A 27 -1.27 -1.62 -8.89
N GLU A 28 -1.60 -0.97 -10.00
CA GLU A 28 -0.69 -0.06 -10.73
C GLU A 28 -0.27 1.16 -9.92
N LYS A 29 -1.12 1.59 -8.97
CA LYS A 29 -0.87 2.76 -8.13
C LYS A 29 -0.19 2.41 -6.80
N VAL A 30 -0.14 1.14 -6.42
CA VAL A 30 0.44 0.69 -5.14
C VAL A 30 1.94 0.93 -5.15
N ASN A 31 2.35 1.93 -4.38
CA ASN A 31 3.75 2.19 -4.09
C ASN A 31 3.88 2.89 -2.73
N LEU A 32 5.01 2.67 -2.06
CA LEU A 32 5.31 3.19 -0.73
C LEU A 32 6.64 3.94 -0.76
N PRO A 33 6.74 5.12 -0.14
CA PRO A 33 8.03 5.75 0.06
C PRO A 33 9.00 4.80 0.78
N ILE A 34 10.22 4.67 0.26
CA ILE A 34 11.20 3.69 0.79
C ILE A 34 11.52 3.91 2.27
N ASP A 35 11.56 5.16 2.71
CA ASP A 35 11.81 5.50 4.11
C ASP A 35 10.66 5.00 5.01
N LEU A 36 9.42 5.12 4.53
CA LEU A 36 8.24 4.65 5.24
C LEU A 36 8.16 3.12 5.28
N LEU A 37 8.54 2.45 4.19
CA LEU A 37 8.68 0.99 4.17
C LEU A 37 9.70 0.52 5.21
N ASN A 38 10.89 1.11 5.23
CA ASN A 38 11.95 0.74 6.17
C ASN A 38 11.56 1.01 7.64
N GLN A 39 10.89 2.13 7.91
CA GLN A 39 10.37 2.45 9.25
C GLN A 39 9.36 1.40 9.72
N ASN A 40 8.43 1.02 8.85
CA ASN A 40 7.43 -0.01 9.14
C ASN A 40 8.06 -1.37 9.44
N LEU A 41 9.03 -1.81 8.62
CA LEU A 41 9.77 -3.06 8.86
C LEU A 41 10.55 -3.02 10.19
N GLY A 42 11.19 -1.88 10.50
CA GLY A 42 11.88 -1.66 11.77
C GLY A 42 10.93 -1.73 12.97
N ARG A 43 9.72 -1.15 12.84
CA ARG A 43 8.68 -1.21 13.87
C ARG A 43 8.20 -2.64 14.11
N MET A 44 7.95 -3.43 13.06
CA MET A 44 7.60 -4.85 13.20
C MET A 44 8.65 -5.61 14.00
N ALA A 45 9.92 -5.42 13.67
CA ALA A 45 11.03 -6.11 14.33
C ALA A 45 11.16 -5.71 15.81
N LYS A 46 11.05 -4.41 16.12
CA LYS A 46 11.21 -3.86 17.47
C LYS A 46 10.02 -4.18 18.38
N GLU A 47 8.81 -3.99 17.87
CA GLU A 47 7.57 -4.09 18.66
C GLU A 47 6.92 -5.46 18.57
N ARG A 48 7.49 -6.39 17.77
CA ARG A 48 6.93 -7.73 17.50
C ARG A 48 5.47 -7.65 17.04
N ILE A 49 5.21 -6.71 16.13
CA ILE A 49 3.88 -6.50 15.54
C ILE A 49 3.76 -7.34 14.27
N GLU A 50 2.69 -8.13 14.21
CA GLU A 50 2.33 -8.89 13.02
C GLU A 50 1.91 -7.99 11.85
N SER A 51 2.24 -8.40 10.62
CA SER A 51 1.99 -7.62 9.40
C SER A 51 0.55 -7.11 9.27
N PRO A 52 -0.51 -7.90 9.55
CA PRO A 52 -1.89 -7.41 9.43
C PRO A 52 -2.22 -6.29 10.42
N LYS A 53 -1.64 -6.34 11.63
CA LYS A 53 -1.83 -5.28 12.63
C LYS A 53 -1.10 -4.01 12.20
N LEU A 54 0.12 -4.13 11.70
CA LEU A 54 0.84 -2.97 11.19
C LEU A 54 0.16 -2.35 9.96
N ALA A 55 -0.38 -3.16 9.05
CA ALA A 55 -1.11 -2.66 7.89
C ALA A 55 -2.31 -1.78 8.29
N LYS A 56 -3.09 -2.18 9.30
CA LYS A 56 -4.18 -1.34 9.83
C LYS A 56 -3.67 -0.04 10.46
N ILE A 57 -2.56 -0.09 11.19
CA ILE A 57 -1.93 1.11 11.77
C ILE A 57 -1.47 2.04 10.64
N PHE A 58 -0.80 1.50 9.63
CA PHE A 58 -0.37 2.24 8.45
C PHE A 58 -1.54 2.94 7.74
N LEU A 59 -2.67 2.25 7.53
CA LEU A 59 -3.84 2.86 6.89
C LEU A 59 -4.39 4.03 7.71
N LYS A 60 -4.33 3.97 9.05
CA LYS A 60 -4.75 5.07 9.93
C LYS A 60 -3.75 6.24 9.96
N GLU A 61 -2.46 5.94 9.98
CA GLU A 61 -1.39 6.93 10.15
C GLU A 61 -1.00 7.61 8.82
N HIS A 62 -1.25 6.97 7.67
CA HIS A 62 -0.78 7.42 6.36
C HIS A 62 -1.84 7.50 5.24
N PRO A 63 -3.01 8.14 5.45
CA PRO A 63 -4.01 8.32 4.40
C PRO A 63 -3.47 9.05 3.17
N GLU A 64 -2.53 9.98 3.36
CA GLU A 64 -1.86 10.73 2.28
C GLU A 64 -1.09 9.85 1.29
N VAL A 65 -0.78 8.62 1.69
CA VAL A 65 -0.11 7.63 0.84
C VAL A 65 -1.13 6.75 0.14
N TRP A 66 -2.00 6.07 0.89
CA TRP A 66 -2.84 5.02 0.31
C TRP A 66 -4.13 5.51 -0.34
N HIS A 67 -4.64 6.71 0.01
CA HIS A 67 -5.80 7.29 -0.69
C HIS A 67 -5.54 7.46 -2.18
N LYS A 68 -4.28 7.65 -2.58
CA LYS A 68 -3.87 7.75 -3.99
C LYS A 68 -3.98 6.44 -4.75
N TRP A 69 -4.06 5.30 -4.05
CA TRP A 69 -4.13 3.98 -4.69
C TRP A 69 -5.53 3.62 -5.15
N VAL A 70 -6.54 4.20 -4.52
CA VAL A 70 -7.95 3.84 -4.71
C VAL A 70 -8.77 5.04 -5.20
N SER A 71 -10.04 4.82 -5.53
CA SER A 71 -10.97 5.91 -5.78
C SER A 71 -11.33 6.64 -4.48
N GLU A 72 -11.80 7.89 -4.59
CA GLU A 72 -12.25 8.67 -3.44
C GLU A 72 -13.36 7.96 -2.64
N ASP A 73 -14.31 7.33 -3.35
CA ASP A 73 -15.39 6.56 -2.72
C ASP A 73 -14.87 5.34 -1.95
N ALA A 74 -13.88 4.64 -2.49
CA ALA A 74 -13.23 3.53 -1.81
C ALA A 74 -12.43 4.00 -0.60
N ALA A 75 -11.70 5.12 -0.71
CA ALA A 75 -10.98 5.73 0.40
C ALA A 75 -11.92 6.06 1.57
N LYS A 76 -13.04 6.76 1.29
CA LYS A 76 -14.06 7.09 2.29
C LYS A 76 -14.62 5.85 3.00
N LYS A 77 -14.88 4.78 2.26
CA LYS A 77 -15.39 3.51 2.82
C LYS A 77 -14.36 2.83 3.72
N VAL A 78 -13.09 2.81 3.30
CA VAL A 78 -12.01 2.24 4.10
C VAL A 78 -11.81 3.08 5.36
N ASP A 79 -11.71 4.41 5.25
CA ASP A 79 -11.58 5.33 6.40
C ASP A 79 -12.69 5.11 7.44
N ALA A 80 -13.93 4.98 7.00
CA ALA A 80 -15.07 4.74 7.88
C ALA A 80 -15.03 3.38 8.60
N SER A 81 -14.23 2.43 8.11
CA SER A 81 -14.13 1.05 8.63
C SER A 81 -12.93 0.81 9.55
N LEU A 82 -12.00 1.77 9.64
CA LEU A 82 -10.73 1.64 10.35
C LEU A 82 -10.85 1.90 11.86
#